data_AF-A0A2K8VD32-F1
#
_entry.id   AF-A0A2K8VD32-F1
#
_cell.length_a   1.000
_cell.length_b   1.000
_cell.length_c   1.000
_cell.angle_alpha   90.00
_cell.angle_beta   90.00
_cell.angle_gamma   90.00
#
_symmetry.space_group_name_H-M   'P 1'
#
loop_
_entity.id
_entity.type
_entity.pdbx_description
1 polymer ?
#
loop_
_entity_poly.entity_id
_entity_poly.type
_entity_poly.pdbx_seq_one_letter_code
_entity_poly.pdbx_strand_id
1 'polypeptide(L)'
;MLIFSCSNNTDTEVLENEKQSSELKVAQKSLEEEANLENTYYEEHLYAYYLESTITELYVLKEAYLLKIEQGDEDYIEKLELLQKQIEENERILKYVRIRPVMPKLPPPPVPCPKKTISCRISFEHIDFILFHNNIKEVSIKLVTEEGEEISENSQLFAAENFEGFPAVKLDKKDYRGNAILSIDKYDVDQEKKISYSLNIYIE
;
A
#
# COMPACT_ATOMS: atom_id res chain seq x y z
N MET A 1 -13.57 -9.57 10.01
CA MET A 1 -12.42 -9.84 9.12
C MET A 1 -11.35 -8.82 9.47
N LEU A 2 -10.28 -9.23 10.15
CA LEU A 2 -9.20 -8.36 10.60
C LEU A 2 -7.90 -8.87 9.96
N ILE A 3 -7.19 -7.99 9.26
CA ILE A 3 -5.92 -8.29 8.59
C ILE A 3 -4.84 -7.51 9.34
N PHE A 4 -3.80 -8.20 9.81
CA PHE A 4 -2.64 -7.60 10.48
C PHE A 4 -1.37 -7.86 9.65
N SER A 5 -0.54 -6.83 9.48
CA SER A 5 0.81 -6.97 8.92
C SER A 5 1.82 -6.30 9.83
N CYS A 6 2.85 -7.04 10.26
CA CYS A 6 4.02 -6.49 10.96
C CYS A 6 5.24 -6.69 10.06
N SER A 7 5.91 -5.58 9.70
CA SER A 7 7.21 -5.60 9.02
C SER A 7 8.28 -5.21 10.04
N ASN A 8 9.29 -6.05 10.22
CA ASN A 8 10.48 -5.77 11.03
C ASN A 8 11.60 -5.34 10.07
N ASN A 9 12.15 -4.15 10.28
CA ASN A 9 13.44 -3.78 9.74
C ASN A 9 14.36 -3.46 10.92
N THR A 10 15.41 -4.26 11.08
CA THR A 10 16.52 -4.04 11.99
C THR A 10 17.43 -2.97 11.40
N ASP A 11 17.48 -1.80 12.04
CA ASP A 11 18.51 -0.80 11.73
C ASP A 11 19.77 -1.04 12.55
N THR A 12 20.84 -1.09 11.77
CA THR A 12 22.27 -0.98 12.05
C THR A 12 22.62 0.05 13.13
N GLU A 13 23.68 -0.27 13.87
CA GLU A 13 24.21 0.47 15.01
C GLU A 13 24.69 1.90 14.71
N VAL A 14 24.61 2.68 15.79
CA VAL A 14 24.99 4.06 16.08
C VAL A 14 26.42 4.43 15.65
N LEU A 15 26.60 5.67 15.18
CA LEU A 15 27.79 6.44 15.54
C LEU A 15 27.47 7.94 15.67
N GLU A 16 27.79 8.44 16.85
CA GLU A 16 27.56 9.77 17.40
C GLU A 16 28.30 10.89 16.62
N ASN A 17 27.72 12.08 16.59
CA ASN A 17 28.42 13.28 17.07
C ASN A 17 27.49 14.48 17.22
N GLU A 18 27.34 14.92 18.46
CA GLU A 18 26.82 16.23 18.84
C GLU A 18 27.76 17.34 18.34
N LYS A 19 27.21 18.33 17.63
CA LYS A 19 27.55 19.77 17.69
C LYS A 19 26.83 20.54 16.58
N GLN A 20 25.64 21.05 16.86
CA GLN A 20 25.23 22.38 16.42
C GLN A 20 23.95 22.82 17.15
N SER A 21 24.16 23.32 18.36
CA SER A 21 23.23 24.17 19.06
C SER A 21 23.05 25.49 18.30
N SER A 22 21.85 25.78 17.81
CA SER A 22 21.17 27.09 17.93
C SER A 22 19.99 27.30 16.96
N GLU A 23 19.76 26.43 15.98
CA GLU A 23 18.64 26.57 15.04
C GLU A 23 17.32 25.93 15.51
N LEU A 24 17.36 25.13 16.58
CA LEU A 24 16.24 24.28 17.02
C LEU A 24 15.05 24.99 17.71
N LYS A 25 15.07 26.31 17.89
CA LYS A 25 13.95 27.03 18.53
C LYS A 25 12.97 27.71 17.57
N VAL A 26 13.26 27.75 16.27
CA VAL A 26 12.27 28.15 15.24
C VAL A 26 11.50 26.93 14.70
N ALA A 27 12.09 25.73 14.80
CA ALA A 27 11.48 24.49 14.33
C ALA A 27 10.36 23.91 15.24
N GLN A 28 10.13 24.47 16.43
CA GLN A 28 9.13 23.97 17.38
C GLN A 28 7.76 24.64 17.30
N LYS A 29 7.56 25.60 16.38
CA LYS A 29 6.23 26.20 16.15
C LYS A 29 5.55 25.77 14.84
N SER A 30 6.17 24.84 14.11
CA SER A 30 5.69 24.28 12.84
C SER A 30 5.30 22.80 12.94
N LEU A 31 5.15 22.26 14.16
CA LEU A 31 4.79 20.85 14.41
C LEU A 31 3.40 20.67 15.06
N GLU A 32 2.61 21.74 15.15
CA GLU A 32 1.18 21.69 15.51
C GLU A 32 0.25 22.02 14.34
N GLU A 33 0.76 22.05 13.10
CA GLU A 33 -0.13 21.84 11.96
C GLU A 33 -0.30 20.33 11.83
N GLU A 34 -1.41 19.83 12.38
CA GLU A 34 -2.05 18.62 11.87
C GLU A 34 -1.94 18.71 10.35
N ALA A 35 -1.05 17.90 9.76
CA ALA A 35 -0.95 17.77 8.33
C ALA A 35 -2.31 17.23 7.90
N ASN A 36 -3.20 18.15 7.49
CA ASN A 36 -4.51 17.90 6.94
C ASN A 36 -4.30 17.00 5.71
N LEU A 37 -4.26 15.69 5.96
CA LEU A 37 -4.07 14.61 4.99
C LEU A 37 -5.26 14.49 4.03
N GLU A 38 -6.29 15.32 4.21
CA GLU A 38 -7.43 15.48 3.31
C GLU A 38 -7.10 16.26 2.02
N ASN A 39 -5.90 16.83 1.85
CA ASN A 39 -5.64 17.77 0.73
C ASN A 39 -4.53 17.38 -0.27
N THR A 40 -4.22 16.09 -0.44
CA THR A 40 -3.38 15.69 -1.61
C THR A 40 -4.14 15.69 -2.93
N TYR A 41 -5.39 16.15 -2.94
CA TYR A 41 -6.26 16.29 -4.12
C TYR A 41 -6.00 17.57 -4.92
N TYR A 42 -5.20 18.52 -4.42
CA TYR A 42 -5.13 19.82 -5.08
C TYR A 42 -4.49 19.77 -6.47
N GLU A 43 -3.38 19.04 -6.67
CA GLU A 43 -2.60 19.15 -7.91
C GLU A 43 -3.27 18.51 -9.13
N GLU A 44 -3.77 17.27 -9.02
CA GLU A 44 -4.42 16.59 -10.15
C GLU A 44 -5.76 17.23 -10.51
N HIS A 45 -6.54 17.68 -9.52
CA HIS A 45 -7.79 18.39 -9.75
C HIS A 45 -7.56 19.80 -10.31
N LEU A 46 -6.51 20.50 -9.87
CA LEU A 46 -6.11 21.79 -10.45
C LEU A 46 -5.65 21.62 -11.89
N TYR A 47 -4.92 20.54 -12.20
CA TYR A 47 -4.50 20.25 -13.57
C TYR A 47 -5.68 19.87 -14.47
N ALA A 48 -6.64 19.08 -13.98
CA ALA A 48 -7.88 18.81 -14.70
C ALA A 48 -8.68 20.09 -14.98
N TYR A 49 -8.82 20.96 -13.98
CA TYR A 49 -9.46 22.27 -14.13
C TYR A 49 -8.73 23.16 -15.13
N TYR A 50 -7.40 23.18 -15.09
CA TYR A 50 -6.56 23.89 -16.07
C TYR A 50 -6.84 23.39 -17.49
N LEU A 51 -6.83 22.06 -17.70
CA LEU A 51 -7.11 21.46 -19.00
C LEU A 51 -8.52 21.80 -19.50
N GLU A 52 -9.53 21.77 -18.63
CA GLU A 52 -10.90 22.17 -18.97
C GLU A 52 -10.98 23.64 -19.42
N SER A 53 -10.30 24.55 -18.70
CA SER A 53 -10.22 25.97 -19.06
C SER A 53 -9.50 26.14 -20.40
N THR A 54 -8.34 25.51 -20.59
CA THR A 54 -7.57 25.59 -21.82
C THR A 54 -8.36 25.07 -23.03
N ILE A 55 -9.06 23.93 -22.89
CA ILE A 55 -9.91 23.40 -23.96
C ILE A 55 -11.01 24.39 -24.34
N THR A 56 -11.65 25.01 -23.33
CA THR A 56 -12.71 26.01 -23.56
C THR A 56 -12.17 27.22 -24.33
N GLU A 57 -11.00 27.75 -23.93
CA GLU A 57 -10.35 28.85 -24.63
C GLU A 57 -9.98 28.49 -26.09
N LEU A 58 -9.47 27.27 -26.31
CA LEU A 58 -9.15 26.78 -27.65
C LEU A 58 -10.39 26.65 -28.53
N TYR A 59 -11.54 26.24 -27.99
CA TYR A 59 -12.81 26.21 -28.75
C TYR A 59 -13.28 27.61 -29.15
N VAL A 60 -13.13 28.62 -28.28
CA VAL A 60 -13.43 30.02 -28.64
C VAL A 60 -12.49 30.49 -29.76
N LEU A 61 -11.20 30.16 -29.69
CA LEU A 61 -10.24 30.51 -30.72
C LEU A 61 -10.52 29.79 -32.05
N LYS A 62 -11.02 28.55 -32.00
CA LYS A 62 -11.46 27.78 -33.17
C LYS A 62 -12.57 28.50 -33.92
N GLU A 63 -13.59 28.98 -33.21
CA GLU A 63 -14.69 29.74 -33.80
C GLU A 63 -14.19 31.04 -34.46
N ALA A 64 -13.25 31.73 -33.81
CA ALA A 64 -12.64 32.94 -34.38
C ALA A 64 -11.85 32.64 -35.68
N TYR A 65 -11.12 31.53 -35.75
CA TYR A 65 -10.41 31.11 -36.96
C TYR A 65 -11.36 30.71 -38.08
N LEU A 66 -12.45 30.00 -37.77
CA LEU A 66 -13.47 29.66 -38.76
C LEU A 66 -14.10 30.90 -39.38
N LEU A 67 -14.41 31.93 -38.57
CA LEU A 67 -14.92 33.21 -39.06
C LEU A 67 -13.92 33.93 -39.98
N LYS A 68 -12.61 33.83 -39.72
CA LYS A 68 -11.57 34.42 -40.57
C LYS A 68 -11.43 33.69 -41.91
N ILE A 69 -11.55 32.37 -41.88
CA ILE A 69 -11.58 31.55 -43.10
C ILE A 69 -12.82 31.88 -43.94
N GLU A 70 -13.99 32.03 -43.31
CA GLU A 70 -15.22 32.47 -44.00
C GLU A 70 -15.10 33.88 -44.61
N GLN A 71 -14.27 34.74 -44.02
CA GLN A 71 -13.94 36.07 -44.55
C GLN A 71 -12.91 36.02 -45.70
N GLY A 72 -12.41 34.83 -46.06
CA GLY A 72 -11.48 34.60 -47.18
C GLY A 72 -10.00 34.64 -46.80
N ASP A 73 -9.66 34.58 -45.51
CA ASP A 73 -8.28 34.57 -45.03
C ASP A 73 -7.78 33.11 -44.87
N GLU A 74 -7.16 32.59 -45.94
CA GLU A 74 -6.70 31.19 -46.04
C GLU A 74 -5.53 30.86 -45.09
N ASP A 75 -4.77 31.87 -44.61
CA ASP A 75 -3.65 31.68 -43.68
C ASP A 75 -4.10 31.10 -42.32
N TYR A 76 -5.41 31.16 -42.04
CA TYR A 76 -6.00 30.58 -40.85
C TYR A 76 -6.34 29.09 -40.98
N ILE A 77 -6.28 28.50 -42.18
CA ILE A 77 -6.53 27.07 -42.38
C ILE A 77 -5.46 26.25 -41.66
N GLU A 78 -4.18 26.54 -41.89
CA GLU A 78 -3.08 25.84 -41.21
C GLU A 78 -3.12 26.04 -39.68
N LYS A 79 -3.48 27.25 -39.23
CA LYS A 79 -3.64 27.56 -37.81
C LYS A 79 -4.79 26.78 -37.18
N LEU A 80 -5.88 26.58 -37.92
CA LEU A 80 -7.03 25.79 -37.50
C LEU A 80 -6.66 24.32 -37.36
N GLU A 81 -5.88 23.75 -38.29
CA GLU A 81 -5.42 22.36 -38.19
C GLU A 81 -4.51 22.13 -36.98
N LEU A 82 -3.58 23.06 -36.72
CA LEU A 82 -2.73 22.99 -35.53
C LEU A 82 -3.56 23.08 -34.25
N LEU A 83 -4.51 24.00 -34.20
CA LEU A 83 -5.40 24.19 -33.07
C LEU A 83 -6.27 22.95 -32.80
N GLN A 84 -6.78 22.30 -33.85
CA GLN A 84 -7.56 21.07 -33.73
C GLN A 84 -6.73 19.93 -33.13
N LYS A 85 -5.45 19.79 -33.52
CA LYS A 85 -4.53 18.82 -32.89
C LYS A 85 -4.30 19.12 -31.41
N GLN A 86 -4.16 20.40 -31.04
CA GLN A 86 -4.01 20.80 -29.64
C GLN A 86 -5.26 20.50 -28.81
N ILE A 87 -6.45 20.71 -29.36
CA ILE A 87 -7.72 20.33 -28.71
C ILE A 87 -7.76 18.82 -28.50
N GLU A 88 -7.49 18.03 -29.54
CA GLU A 88 -7.50 16.57 -29.46
C GLU A 88 -6.50 16.03 -28.41
N GLU A 89 -5.30 16.61 -28.36
CA GLU A 89 -4.28 16.22 -27.38
C GLU A 89 -4.72 16.54 -25.95
N ASN A 90 -5.24 17.74 -25.70
CA ASN A 90 -5.72 18.14 -24.37
C ASN A 90 -6.94 17.32 -23.93
N GLU A 91 -7.88 17.02 -24.83
CA GLU A 91 -9.02 16.14 -24.54
C GLU A 91 -8.56 14.71 -24.21
N ARG A 92 -7.56 14.19 -24.92
CA ARG A 92 -6.96 12.89 -24.63
C ARG A 92 -6.33 12.86 -23.24
N ILE A 93 -5.58 13.90 -22.87
CA ILE A 93 -4.94 14.01 -21.55
C ILE A 93 -6.01 14.14 -20.46
N LEU A 94 -7.01 15.01 -20.65
CA LEU A 94 -8.10 15.20 -19.69
C LEU A 94 -8.87 13.89 -19.45
N LYS A 95 -9.13 13.13 -20.51
CA LYS A 95 -9.76 11.80 -20.41
C LYS A 95 -8.89 10.84 -19.59
N TYR A 96 -7.58 10.86 -19.77
CA TYR A 96 -6.66 10.04 -18.98
C TYR A 96 -6.62 10.45 -17.50
N VAL A 97 -6.58 11.76 -17.21
CA VAL A 97 -6.62 12.29 -15.83
C VAL A 97 -7.93 11.93 -15.13
N ARG A 98 -9.07 11.99 -15.83
CA ARG A 98 -10.40 11.64 -15.29
C ARG A 98 -10.64 10.13 -15.12
N ILE A 99 -10.00 9.29 -15.94
CA ILE A 99 -10.19 7.82 -15.91
C ILE A 99 -9.29 7.13 -14.89
N ARG A 100 -8.24 7.79 -14.39
CA ARG A 100 -7.48 7.21 -13.28
C ARG A 100 -8.46 6.93 -12.14
N PRO A 101 -8.72 5.66 -11.79
CA PRO A 101 -9.41 5.40 -10.54
C PRO A 101 -8.57 6.11 -9.49
N VAL A 102 -9.21 6.83 -8.59
CA VAL A 102 -8.61 7.14 -7.30
C VAL A 102 -8.18 5.78 -6.79
N MET A 103 -6.90 5.42 -6.99
CA MET A 103 -6.35 4.26 -6.33
C MET A 103 -6.63 4.61 -4.88
N PRO A 104 -7.45 3.82 -4.15
CA PRO A 104 -7.49 4.01 -2.72
C PRO A 104 -6.02 3.96 -2.35
N LYS A 105 -5.49 5.10 -1.84
CA LYS A 105 -4.13 5.13 -1.36
C LYS A 105 -4.01 3.88 -0.51
N LEU A 106 -2.99 3.06 -0.77
CA LEU A 106 -2.66 1.99 0.15
C LEU A 106 -2.81 2.60 1.54
N PRO A 107 -3.62 2.00 2.43
CA PRO A 107 -3.84 2.56 3.74
C PRO A 107 -2.47 2.99 4.27
N PRO A 108 -2.37 4.20 4.87
CA PRO A 108 -1.09 4.70 5.34
C PRO A 108 -0.38 3.55 6.06
N PRO A 109 0.92 3.33 5.79
CA PRO A 109 1.64 2.22 6.38
C PRO A 109 1.28 2.19 7.86
N PRO A 110 0.85 1.02 8.38
CA PRO A 110 0.26 0.95 9.71
C PRO A 110 1.19 1.69 10.66
N VAL A 111 0.62 2.63 11.41
CA VAL A 111 1.38 3.44 12.37
C VAL A 111 2.23 2.45 13.16
N PRO A 112 3.58 2.58 13.13
CA PRO A 112 4.43 1.65 13.85
C PRO A 112 3.93 1.65 15.29
N CYS A 113 3.57 0.47 15.77
CA CYS A 113 2.99 0.32 17.10
C CYS A 113 3.83 1.14 18.07
N PRO A 114 3.22 2.05 18.86
CA PRO A 114 3.98 2.85 19.80
C PRO A 114 4.81 1.89 20.63
N LYS A 115 6.12 2.17 20.76
CA LYS A 115 7.14 1.32 21.44
C LYS A 115 6.85 1.05 22.93
N LYS A 116 5.60 1.23 23.39
CA LYS A 116 5.09 0.96 24.73
C LYS A 116 3.70 0.30 24.77
N THR A 117 3.27 -0.35 23.69
CA THR A 117 2.24 -1.39 23.79
C THR A 117 2.88 -2.71 23.41
N ILE A 118 2.94 -3.60 24.37
CA ILE A 118 3.12 -5.04 24.14
C ILE A 118 2.23 -5.41 22.95
N SER A 119 2.90 -5.83 21.88
CA SER A 119 2.48 -6.79 20.86
C SER A 119 0.98 -7.07 20.79
N CYS A 120 0.35 -6.95 19.62
CA CYS A 120 -0.95 -7.60 19.36
C CYS A 120 -0.83 -9.10 19.68
N ARG A 121 -1.09 -9.48 20.94
CA ARG A 121 -1.09 -10.87 21.41
C ARG A 121 -2.40 -11.44 20.96
N ILE A 122 -2.33 -12.26 19.91
CA ILE A 122 -3.50 -12.96 19.41
C ILE A 122 -3.67 -14.19 20.29
N SER A 123 -4.82 -14.33 20.95
CA SER A 123 -5.15 -15.57 21.66
C SER A 123 -5.28 -16.70 20.64
N PHE A 124 -4.49 -17.74 20.84
CA PHE A 124 -4.46 -18.95 20.03
C PHE A 124 -5.14 -20.13 20.73
N GLU A 125 -5.82 -19.89 21.85
CA GLU A 125 -6.48 -20.94 22.65
C GLU A 125 -7.41 -21.81 21.79
N HIS A 126 -8.26 -21.19 20.97
CA HIS A 126 -9.26 -21.89 20.14
C HIS A 126 -8.89 -22.02 18.65
N ILE A 127 -7.63 -21.73 18.29
CA ILE A 127 -7.17 -21.85 16.90
C ILE A 127 -6.40 -23.16 16.75
N ASP A 128 -6.99 -24.12 16.02
CA ASP A 128 -6.40 -25.45 15.83
C ASP A 128 -5.87 -25.68 14.41
N PHE A 129 -6.26 -24.83 13.46
CA PHE A 129 -5.93 -24.98 12.05
C PHE A 129 -5.57 -23.65 11.41
N ILE A 130 -4.62 -23.68 10.49
CA ILE A 130 -4.30 -22.58 9.59
C ILE A 130 -4.71 -22.98 8.18
N LEU A 131 -5.56 -22.17 7.55
CA LEU A 131 -6.05 -22.38 6.20
C LEU A 131 -5.17 -21.64 5.19
N PHE A 132 -4.95 -22.27 4.04
CA PHE A 132 -4.17 -21.72 2.94
C PHE A 132 -4.98 -21.73 1.64
N HIS A 133 -4.58 -20.90 0.68
CA HIS A 133 -5.13 -20.96 -0.67
C HIS A 133 -4.71 -22.25 -1.40
N ASN A 134 -5.54 -22.71 -2.34
CA ASN A 134 -5.35 -23.97 -3.09
C ASN A 134 -4.04 -24.10 -3.86
N ASN A 135 -3.39 -22.98 -4.17
CA ASN A 135 -2.13 -22.98 -4.92
C ASN A 135 -0.90 -23.02 -4.01
N ILE A 136 -1.08 -23.22 -2.70
CA ILE A 136 0.03 -23.31 -1.77
C ILE A 136 0.85 -24.58 -2.00
N LYS A 137 2.16 -24.44 -2.05
CA LYS A 137 3.14 -25.53 -2.07
C LYS A 137 4.18 -25.23 -1.01
N GLU A 138 4.68 -26.27 -0.34
CA GLU A 138 5.81 -26.21 0.59
C GLU A 138 5.69 -25.11 1.67
N VAL A 139 4.97 -25.44 2.74
CA VAL A 139 4.86 -24.60 3.94
C VAL A 139 5.39 -25.37 5.14
N SER A 140 6.16 -24.69 5.99
CA SER A 140 6.47 -25.14 7.35
C SER A 140 5.88 -24.16 8.36
N ILE A 141 5.18 -24.71 9.35
CA ILE A 141 4.62 -23.95 10.46
C ILE A 141 5.32 -24.39 11.73
N LYS A 142 5.89 -23.44 12.45
CA LYS A 142 6.63 -23.68 13.68
C LYS A 142 6.08 -22.82 14.82
N LEU A 143 5.88 -23.44 15.97
CA LEU A 143 5.57 -22.78 17.24
C LEU A 143 6.81 -22.79 18.11
N VAL A 144 7.21 -21.61 18.59
CA VAL A 144 8.44 -21.41 19.37
C VAL A 144 8.12 -20.58 20.60
N THR A 145 8.75 -20.84 21.73
CA THR A 145 8.64 -19.98 22.93
C THR A 145 9.34 -18.63 22.70
N GLU A 146 9.10 -17.63 23.57
CA GLU A 146 9.86 -16.37 23.56
C GLU A 146 11.39 -16.59 23.73
N GLU A 147 11.79 -17.73 24.30
CA GLU A 147 13.18 -18.12 24.55
C GLU A 147 13.81 -18.89 23.38
N GLY A 148 13.04 -19.21 22.34
CA GLY A 148 13.52 -19.91 21.15
C GLY A 148 13.36 -21.44 21.18
N GLU A 149 12.70 -22.00 22.20
CA GLU A 149 12.45 -23.44 22.29
C GLU A 149 11.28 -23.85 21.38
N GLU A 150 11.46 -24.92 20.61
CA GLU A 150 10.41 -25.42 19.71
C GLU A 150 9.32 -26.17 20.48
N ILE A 151 8.09 -25.66 20.37
CA ILE A 151 6.88 -26.33 20.86
C ILE A 151 6.45 -27.37 19.81
N SER A 152 6.31 -26.97 18.55
CA SER A 152 5.91 -27.88 17.46
C SER A 152 6.37 -27.40 16.09
N GLU A 153 6.56 -28.32 15.16
CA GLU A 153 6.71 -28.04 13.74
C GLU A 153 5.78 -28.94 12.93
N ASN A 154 5.05 -28.37 11.97
CA ASN A 154 4.17 -29.11 11.07
C ASN A 154 4.21 -28.50 9.66
N SER A 155 4.43 -29.36 8.67
CA SER A 155 4.47 -29.01 7.25
C SER A 155 3.43 -29.77 6.42
N GLN A 156 2.66 -30.66 7.05
CA GLN A 156 1.72 -31.52 6.35
C GLN A 156 0.40 -30.78 6.06
N LEU A 157 0.10 -30.62 4.77
CA LEU A 157 -1.18 -30.10 4.28
C LEU A 157 -2.21 -31.22 4.20
N PHE A 158 -3.42 -30.96 4.69
CA PHE A 158 -4.57 -31.84 4.53
C PHE A 158 -5.82 -31.05 4.14
N ALA A 159 -6.81 -31.71 3.54
CA ALA A 159 -8.10 -31.10 3.26
C ALA A 159 -8.96 -31.13 4.54
N ALA A 160 -9.27 -29.96 5.10
CA ALA A 160 -10.11 -29.89 6.30
C ALA A 160 -11.58 -30.14 5.94
N GLU A 161 -12.23 -31.09 6.62
CA GLU A 161 -13.63 -31.45 6.38
C GLU A 161 -14.59 -30.27 6.55
N ASN A 162 -14.26 -29.35 7.45
CA ASN A 162 -15.06 -28.17 7.75
C ASN A 162 -14.84 -26.99 6.78
N PHE A 163 -13.85 -27.07 5.89
CA PHE A 163 -13.47 -25.99 4.98
C PHE A 163 -13.22 -26.56 3.58
N GLU A 164 -14.31 -26.80 2.85
CA GLU A 164 -14.26 -27.36 1.50
C GLU A 164 -13.35 -26.54 0.59
N GLY A 165 -12.39 -27.23 -0.03
CA GLY A 165 -11.51 -26.63 -1.02
C GLY A 165 -10.50 -25.64 -0.45
N PHE A 166 -10.08 -25.77 0.81
CA PHE A 166 -8.90 -25.09 1.34
C PHE A 166 -7.96 -26.08 2.06
N PRO A 167 -6.67 -26.17 1.66
CA PRO A 167 -5.69 -26.94 2.42
C PRO A 167 -5.44 -26.31 3.79
N ALA A 168 -5.26 -27.16 4.79
CA ALA A 168 -5.05 -26.77 6.18
C ALA A 168 -3.80 -27.44 6.76
N VAL A 169 -3.19 -26.79 7.75
CA VAL A 169 -2.19 -27.38 8.65
C VAL A 169 -2.74 -27.35 10.07
N LYS A 170 -2.54 -28.45 10.80
CA LYS A 170 -2.96 -28.57 12.20
C LYS A 170 -1.88 -27.99 13.10
N LEU A 171 -2.29 -27.13 14.01
CA LEU A 171 -1.44 -26.62 15.07
C LEU A 171 -1.44 -27.61 16.24
N ASP A 172 -0.24 -28.04 16.65
CA ASP A 172 -0.06 -28.87 17.84
C ASP A 172 0.56 -28.00 18.94
N LYS A 173 -0.20 -27.76 20.01
CA LYS A 173 0.22 -26.88 21.10
C LYS A 173 1.02 -27.62 22.19
N LYS A 174 1.10 -28.96 22.13
CA LYS A 174 1.81 -29.84 23.11
C LYS A 174 1.68 -29.39 24.58
N ASP A 175 0.45 -29.09 25.02
CA ASP A 175 0.12 -28.63 26.38
C ASP A 175 0.83 -27.34 26.84
N TYR A 176 1.48 -26.61 25.94
CA TYR A 176 2.15 -25.35 26.25
C TYR A 176 1.14 -24.26 26.60
N ARG A 177 1.44 -23.50 27.66
CA ARG A 177 0.69 -22.31 28.08
C ARG A 177 1.66 -21.16 28.29
N GLY A 178 1.39 -20.01 27.70
CA GLY A 178 2.28 -18.86 27.75
C GLY A 178 2.37 -18.11 26.42
N ASN A 179 3.32 -17.18 26.37
CA ASN A 179 3.61 -16.43 25.14
C ASN A 179 4.43 -17.31 24.19
N ALA A 180 4.03 -17.37 22.93
CA ALA A 180 4.75 -18.07 21.89
C ALA A 180 4.83 -17.22 20.62
N ILE A 181 5.69 -17.64 19.71
CA ILE A 181 5.86 -17.08 18.38
C ILE A 181 5.45 -18.16 17.39
N LEU A 182 4.44 -17.85 16.57
CA LEU A 182 4.08 -18.64 15.41
C LEU A 182 4.90 -18.15 14.21
N SER A 183 5.69 -19.04 13.65
CA SER A 183 6.48 -18.82 12.43
C SER A 183 5.89 -19.63 11.28
N ILE A 184 5.59 -18.96 10.17
CA ILE A 184 5.09 -19.58 8.94
C ILE A 184 6.09 -19.30 7.84
N ASP A 185 6.70 -20.36 7.36
CA ASP A 185 7.69 -20.34 6.29
C ASP A 185 7.07 -20.89 5.01
N LYS A 186 7.06 -20.09 3.95
CA LYS A 186 6.61 -20.49 2.62
C LYS A 186 7.78 -20.37 1.64
N TYR A 187 8.01 -21.41 0.84
CA TYR A 187 8.92 -21.30 -0.30
C TYR A 187 8.16 -20.80 -1.54
N ASP A 188 8.62 -19.70 -2.12
CA ASP A 188 8.12 -19.20 -3.40
C ASP A 188 9.05 -19.67 -4.51
N VAL A 189 8.56 -20.64 -5.29
CA VAL A 189 9.30 -21.25 -6.41
C VAL A 189 9.53 -20.24 -7.52
N ASP A 190 8.60 -19.32 -7.76
CA ASP A 190 8.69 -18.36 -8.87
C ASP A 190 9.73 -17.26 -8.58
N GLN A 191 9.98 -16.98 -7.30
CA GLN A 191 10.95 -15.98 -6.85
C GLN A 191 12.24 -16.57 -6.26
N GLU A 192 12.35 -17.90 -6.20
CA GLU A 192 13.43 -18.65 -5.51
C GLU A 192 13.73 -18.11 -4.11
N LYS A 193 12.68 -17.73 -3.38
CA LYS A 193 12.82 -17.05 -2.07
C LYS A 193 11.96 -17.70 -1.02
N LYS A 194 12.52 -17.77 0.19
CA LYS A 194 11.79 -18.10 1.40
C LYS A 194 11.11 -16.84 1.92
N ILE A 195 9.79 -16.90 2.09
CA ILE A 195 8.99 -15.85 2.72
C ILE A 195 8.62 -16.35 4.11
N SER A 196 9.03 -15.61 5.14
CA SER A 196 8.81 -15.97 6.54
C SER A 196 7.91 -14.93 7.19
N TYR A 197 6.85 -15.40 7.84
CA TYR A 197 5.94 -14.59 8.64
C TYR A 197 6.04 -15.00 10.10
N SER A 198 6.08 -14.03 11.01
CA SER A 198 6.13 -14.28 12.44
C SER A 198 5.03 -13.50 13.16
N LEU A 199 4.32 -14.19 14.05
CA LEU A 199 3.20 -13.65 14.82
C LEU A 199 3.41 -13.97 16.30
N ASN A 200 3.29 -12.96 17.15
CA ASN A 200 3.31 -13.14 18.59
C ASN A 200 1.92 -13.59 19.06
N ILE A 201 1.86 -14.75 19.72
CA ILE A 201 0.63 -15.40 20.14
C ILE A 201 0.65 -15.69 21.65
N TYR A 202 -0.52 -15.93 22.21
CA TYR A 202 -0.68 -16.35 23.59
C TYR A 202 -1.57 -17.59 23.66
N ILE A 203 -1.14 -18.62 24.39
CA ILE A 203 -1.86 -19.88 24.58
C ILE A 203 -2.21 -20.00 26.06
N GLU A 204 -3.50 -20.06 26.39
CA GLU A 204 -4.02 -20.17 27.77
C GLU A 204 -4.30 -21.60 28.19
#